data_AF-A0A6C0BJZ9-F1
#
_entry.id   AF-A0A6C0BJZ9-F1
#
_cell.length_a   1.000
_cell.length_b   1.000
_cell.length_c   1.000
_cell.angle_alpha   90.00
_cell.angle_beta   90.00
_cell.angle_gamma   90.00
#
_symmetry.space_group_name_H-M   'P 1'
#
loop_
_entity.id
_entity.type
_entity.pdbx_description
1 polymer ?
#
loop_
_entity_poly.entity_id
_entity_poly.type
_entity_poly.pdbx_seq_one_letter_code
_entity_poly.pdbx_strand_id
1 'polypeptide(L)'
;MSRQYNHCHWTATGEMVCDDPQVGSFGPETPIGSPTDFPSVSFTSPLPFPRSPQFPRSPQFPLSSPSSFPSPLPPMESVQMLPLSPSLPPTQPPSSSLTSQVSWRQISRYKNRGNPYYFQTPFQKYYELVEVLGPPDVLAPQPGGCAIWLKPGNKNADYQHFKRICIVDEDHFNRYPHPHVGFLYTTIFLPIPLSILNKVLSISSDIIYDVGKKELILRGMSLGYNTTMLLIICRYVKGEISWYHLLGYDLIRQITRVSRLSSTKIQQHNRQLLARCCKN
;
A
#
# COMPACT_ATOMS: atom_id res chain seq x y z
N MET A 1 -14.67 16.84 1.19
CA MET A 1 -14.52 18.11 0.45
C MET A 1 -13.18 18.07 -0.29
N SER A 2 -13.20 17.79 -1.60
CA SER A 2 -12.02 17.77 -2.46
C SER A 2 -11.82 19.18 -3.02
N ARG A 3 -10.74 19.87 -2.66
CA ARG A 3 -10.33 21.10 -3.35
C ARG A 3 -9.49 20.69 -4.56
N GLN A 4 -10.07 20.83 -5.75
CA GLN A 4 -9.39 20.71 -7.03
C GLN A 4 -8.49 21.95 -7.24
N TYR A 5 -7.26 21.74 -7.68
CA TYR A 5 -6.35 22.79 -8.12
C TYR A 5 -6.39 22.81 -9.65
N ASN A 6 -7.11 23.77 -10.23
CA ASN A 6 -7.31 23.88 -11.68
C ASN A 6 -6.28 24.80 -12.39
N HIS A 7 -5.18 25.20 -11.73
CA HIS A 7 -4.31 26.29 -12.21
C HIS A 7 -2.82 25.93 -12.38
N CYS A 8 -2.47 24.64 -12.34
CA CYS A 8 -1.13 24.19 -12.71
C CYS A 8 -1.24 23.18 -13.84
N HIS A 9 -0.45 23.38 -14.88
CA HIS A 9 -0.34 22.44 -15.99
C HIS A 9 1.13 22.05 -16.20
N TRP A 10 1.33 20.83 -16.71
CA TRP A 10 2.64 20.28 -16.99
C TRP A 10 2.97 20.48 -18.47
N THR A 11 4.20 20.86 -18.77
CA THR A 11 4.73 20.93 -20.13
C THR A 11 5.25 19.55 -20.55
N ALA A 12 5.42 19.35 -21.86
CA ALA A 12 5.95 18.11 -22.42
C ALA A 12 7.39 17.77 -21.96
N THR A 13 8.10 18.73 -21.36
CA THR A 13 9.44 18.57 -20.79
C THR A 13 9.43 18.12 -19.33
N GLY A 14 8.25 17.97 -18.70
CA GLY A 14 8.13 17.64 -17.30
C GLY A 14 8.33 18.84 -16.36
N GLU A 15 8.24 20.07 -16.88
CA GLU A 15 8.21 21.28 -16.06
C GLU A 15 6.75 21.62 -15.73
N MET A 16 6.48 22.04 -14.49
CA MET A 16 5.13 22.46 -14.09
C MET A 16 5.07 23.98 -14.06
N VAL A 17 4.24 24.53 -14.94
CA VAL A 17 3.91 25.96 -15.00
C VAL A 17 2.61 26.14 -14.22
N CYS A 18 2.70 26.87 -13.11
CA CYS A 18 1.55 27.28 -12.34
C CYS A 18 1.28 28.74 -12.63
N ASP A 19 0.10 29.02 -13.14
CA ASP A 19 -0.34 30.39 -13.38
C ASP A 19 -0.84 30.96 -12.05
N ASP A 20 0.06 31.40 -11.18
CA ASP A 20 -0.38 32.23 -10.04
C ASP A 20 0.66 33.32 -9.66
N PRO A 21 0.35 34.60 -9.95
CA PRO A 21 1.11 35.74 -9.45
C PRO A 21 0.66 36.04 -8.02
N GLN A 22 1.60 36.21 -7.09
CA GLN A 22 1.40 36.68 -5.70
C GLN A 22 1.21 35.62 -4.61
N VAL A 23 2.31 35.00 -4.16
CA VAL A 23 2.43 34.62 -2.75
C VAL A 23 3.72 35.22 -2.19
N GLY A 24 3.54 36.30 -1.42
CA GLY A 24 4.61 37.04 -0.77
C GLY A 24 5.32 36.26 0.33
N SER A 25 6.61 36.55 0.48
CA SER A 25 7.49 36.10 1.55
C SER A 25 6.93 36.39 2.95
N PHE A 26 6.85 35.39 3.82
CA PHE A 26 6.69 35.57 5.27
C PHE A 26 8.04 35.35 5.96
N GLY A 27 8.40 36.29 6.85
CA GLY A 27 9.68 36.35 7.58
C GLY A 27 9.84 35.34 8.73
N PRO A 28 10.99 35.36 9.42
CA PRO A 28 11.41 34.30 10.34
C PRO A 28 10.79 34.41 11.74
N GLU A 29 10.34 33.27 12.28
CA GLU A 29 9.80 33.11 13.65
C GLU A 29 10.92 32.95 14.71
N THR A 30 10.71 33.57 15.87
CA THR A 30 11.55 33.56 17.09
C THR A 30 11.51 32.22 17.86
N PRO A 31 12.57 31.84 18.60
CA PRO A 31 12.66 30.57 19.31
C PRO A 31 11.91 30.56 20.66
N ILE A 32 11.18 29.46 20.92
CA ILE A 32 10.45 29.18 22.16
C ILE A 32 11.32 28.34 23.10
N GLY A 33 11.29 28.70 24.39
CA GLY A 33 12.13 28.17 25.46
C GLY A 33 11.85 26.75 25.95
N SER A 34 12.78 26.30 26.80
CA SER A 34 12.99 24.95 27.37
C SER A 34 11.86 24.46 28.30
N PRO A 35 11.62 23.15 28.41
CA PRO A 35 10.61 22.61 29.33
C PRO A 35 11.19 22.20 30.70
N THR A 36 10.52 22.64 31.77
CA THR A 36 10.68 22.17 33.16
C THR A 36 9.68 21.06 33.49
N ASP A 37 10.20 20.03 34.17
CA ASP A 37 9.64 19.15 35.21
C ASP A 37 8.16 18.72 35.16
N PHE A 38 7.95 17.39 35.04
CA PHE A 38 6.68 16.71 35.33
C PHE A 38 6.75 15.97 36.67
N PRO A 39 5.71 16.05 37.52
CA PRO A 39 5.63 15.27 38.73
C PRO A 39 5.12 13.83 38.45
N SER A 40 5.70 12.90 39.21
CA SER A 40 5.36 11.47 39.25
C SER A 40 3.98 11.25 39.87
N VAL A 41 3.11 10.51 39.17
CA VAL A 41 1.80 10.08 39.68
C VAL A 41 1.80 8.56 39.86
N SER A 42 1.53 8.12 41.07
CA SER A 42 1.36 6.72 41.46
C SER A 42 -0.05 6.23 41.14
N PHE A 43 -0.15 5.09 40.47
CA PHE A 43 -1.41 4.40 40.18
C PHE A 43 -1.63 3.23 41.15
N THR A 44 -2.64 3.33 42.00
CA THR A 44 -3.20 2.20 42.76
C THR A 44 -4.72 2.22 42.62
N SER A 45 -5.27 1.28 41.85
CA SER A 45 -6.50 0.49 42.15
C SER A 45 -7.02 -0.20 40.88
N PRO A 46 -7.44 -1.48 40.95
CA PRO A 46 -8.03 -2.18 39.82
C PRO A 46 -9.49 -1.74 39.61
N LEU A 47 -9.84 -1.39 38.36
CA LEU A 47 -11.20 -1.06 37.94
C LEU A 47 -12.06 -2.34 37.81
N PRO A 48 -13.37 -2.26 38.12
CA PRO A 48 -14.29 -3.39 37.97
C PRO A 48 -14.60 -3.71 36.50
N PHE A 49 -14.70 -5.00 36.20
CA PHE A 49 -15.02 -5.51 34.86
C PHE A 49 -16.43 -5.10 34.40
N PRO A 50 -16.59 -4.59 33.16
CA PRO A 50 -17.91 -4.32 32.62
C PRO A 50 -18.63 -5.63 32.22
N ARG A 51 -19.92 -5.72 32.58
CA ARG A 51 -20.81 -6.81 32.18
C ARG A 51 -21.00 -6.83 30.66
N SER A 52 -20.92 -8.01 30.07
CA SER A 52 -21.10 -8.25 28.64
C SER A 52 -22.47 -7.79 28.12
N PRO A 53 -22.52 -7.10 26.96
CA PRO A 53 -23.79 -6.70 26.36
C PRO A 53 -24.56 -7.91 25.80
N GLN A 54 -25.85 -7.98 26.12
CA GLN A 54 -26.77 -8.94 25.50
C GLN A 54 -27.18 -8.41 24.12
N PHE A 55 -26.90 -9.18 23.08
CA PHE A 55 -27.30 -8.84 21.72
C PHE A 55 -28.77 -9.20 21.46
N PRO A 56 -29.56 -8.32 20.82
CA PRO A 56 -30.92 -8.63 20.40
C PRO A 56 -30.91 -9.69 19.28
N ARG A 57 -31.88 -10.61 19.33
CA ARG A 57 -32.07 -11.67 18.33
C ARG A 57 -32.41 -11.06 16.97
N SER A 58 -31.68 -11.48 15.94
CA SER A 58 -31.90 -11.08 14.56
C SER A 58 -33.26 -11.55 14.01
N PRO A 59 -33.94 -10.74 13.18
CA PRO A 59 -35.19 -11.13 12.54
C PRO A 59 -34.94 -12.19 11.45
N GLN A 60 -35.85 -13.17 11.37
CA GLN A 60 -35.86 -14.20 10.34
C GLN A 60 -36.50 -13.64 9.06
N PHE A 61 -35.77 -13.69 7.94
CA PHE A 61 -36.32 -13.37 6.62
C PHE A 61 -36.87 -14.63 5.95
N PRO A 62 -38.03 -14.55 5.28
CA PRO A 62 -38.61 -15.69 4.55
C PRO A 62 -37.82 -15.97 3.26
N LEU A 63 -37.53 -17.27 3.03
CA LEU A 63 -36.95 -17.76 1.78
C LEU A 63 -37.98 -17.66 0.65
N SER A 64 -37.69 -16.84 -0.36
CA SER A 64 -38.38 -16.86 -1.65
C SER A 64 -37.72 -17.84 -2.63
N SER A 65 -38.58 -18.60 -3.31
CA SER A 65 -38.29 -19.70 -4.24
C SER A 65 -37.52 -19.28 -5.50
N PRO A 66 -36.70 -20.17 -6.10
CA PRO A 66 -35.96 -19.87 -7.33
C PRO A 66 -36.84 -20.05 -8.58
N SER A 67 -36.96 -19.01 -9.40
CA SER A 67 -37.64 -19.04 -10.70
C SER A 67 -36.67 -19.18 -11.88
N SER A 68 -37.02 -20.11 -12.77
CA SER A 68 -36.76 -20.16 -14.22
C SER A 68 -35.32 -20.14 -14.75
N PHE A 69 -34.97 -21.25 -15.40
CA PHE A 69 -33.78 -21.47 -16.23
C PHE A 69 -33.67 -20.49 -17.42
N PRO A 70 -32.45 -20.08 -17.80
CA PRO A 70 -32.22 -19.29 -19.00
C PRO A 70 -32.25 -20.14 -20.29
N SER A 71 -32.72 -19.51 -21.36
CA SER A 71 -32.91 -20.05 -22.72
C SER A 71 -31.61 -20.46 -23.44
N PRO A 72 -31.70 -21.26 -24.51
CA PRO A 72 -30.54 -21.81 -25.23
C PRO A 72 -29.75 -20.74 -25.99
N LEU A 73 -28.43 -20.91 -26.03
CA LEU A 73 -27.49 -20.05 -26.77
C LEU A 73 -27.66 -20.19 -28.29
N PRO A 74 -27.44 -19.12 -29.06
CA PRO A 74 -27.51 -19.13 -30.52
C PRO A 74 -26.33 -19.90 -31.17
N PRO A 75 -26.51 -20.42 -32.39
CA PRO A 75 -25.52 -21.22 -33.10
C PRO A 75 -24.31 -20.38 -33.55
N MET A 76 -23.11 -20.98 -33.43
CA MET A 76 -21.84 -20.41 -33.89
C MET A 76 -21.81 -20.31 -35.42
N GLU A 77 -21.62 -19.09 -35.93
CA GLU A 77 -21.30 -18.84 -37.33
C GLU A 77 -19.84 -19.22 -37.65
N SER A 78 -19.68 -19.77 -38.85
CA SER A 78 -18.45 -20.27 -39.44
C SER A 78 -17.40 -19.16 -39.66
N VAL A 79 -16.21 -19.36 -39.09
CA VAL A 79 -15.03 -18.52 -39.27
C VAL A 79 -14.51 -18.64 -40.71
N GLN A 80 -14.63 -17.56 -41.49
CA GLN A 80 -14.00 -17.45 -42.80
C GLN A 80 -12.49 -17.25 -42.66
N MET A 81 -11.72 -18.05 -43.39
CA MET A 81 -10.26 -17.95 -43.44
C MET A 81 -9.84 -16.73 -44.27
N LEU A 82 -9.10 -15.80 -43.64
CA LEU A 82 -8.52 -14.64 -44.31
C LEU A 82 -7.23 -15.03 -45.07
N PRO A 83 -6.98 -14.43 -46.25
CA PRO A 83 -5.80 -14.69 -47.06
C PRO A 83 -4.51 -14.13 -46.44
N LEU A 84 -3.42 -14.88 -46.65
CA LEU A 84 -2.05 -14.61 -46.24
C LEU A 84 -1.53 -13.29 -46.83
N SER A 85 -1.17 -12.34 -45.95
CA SER A 85 -0.54 -11.08 -46.33
C SER A 85 0.96 -11.24 -46.64
N PRO A 86 1.50 -10.44 -47.57
CA PRO A 86 2.89 -10.52 -48.01
C PRO A 86 3.89 -10.01 -46.97
N SER A 87 5.08 -10.60 -47.02
CA SER A 87 6.23 -10.43 -46.14
C SER A 87 6.68 -8.98 -45.94
N LEU A 88 6.69 -8.53 -44.68
CA LEU A 88 7.25 -7.26 -44.23
C LEU A 88 8.80 -7.26 -44.30
N PRO A 89 9.43 -6.11 -44.62
CA PRO A 89 10.88 -5.96 -44.68
C PRO A 89 11.55 -6.05 -43.29
N PRO A 90 12.86 -6.37 -43.24
CA PRO A 90 13.60 -6.59 -42.00
C PRO A 90 13.60 -5.32 -41.14
N THR A 91 12.97 -5.44 -39.97
CA THR A 91 12.89 -4.39 -38.95
C THR A 91 14.28 -4.19 -38.33
N GLN A 92 14.84 -2.99 -38.48
CA GLN A 92 16.08 -2.61 -37.80
C GLN A 92 15.92 -2.73 -36.28
N PRO A 93 16.95 -3.20 -35.56
CA PRO A 93 16.90 -3.29 -34.11
C PRO A 93 16.74 -1.88 -33.52
N PRO A 94 15.77 -1.65 -32.62
CA PRO A 94 15.55 -0.34 -32.02
C PRO A 94 16.78 0.07 -31.21
N SER A 95 17.36 1.22 -31.58
CA SER A 95 18.46 1.87 -30.89
C SER A 95 18.06 2.20 -29.45
N SER A 96 18.56 1.41 -28.51
CA SER A 96 18.33 1.55 -27.08
C SER A 96 19.20 2.65 -26.48
N SER A 97 18.76 3.91 -26.56
CA SER A 97 19.32 4.99 -25.73
C SER A 97 18.32 6.13 -25.54
N LEU A 98 17.16 5.83 -24.96
CA LEU A 98 16.28 6.83 -24.36
C LEU A 98 16.37 6.70 -22.84
N THR A 99 17.49 7.14 -22.27
CA THR A 99 17.54 7.52 -20.86
C THR A 99 16.95 8.92 -20.73
N SER A 100 15.65 9.05 -20.99
CA SER A 100 14.91 10.26 -20.66
C SER A 100 15.01 10.47 -19.14
N GLN A 101 15.59 11.59 -18.74
CA GLN A 101 15.73 11.98 -17.34
C GLN A 101 14.32 12.15 -16.75
N VAL A 102 13.86 11.13 -16.01
CA VAL A 102 12.52 11.11 -15.42
C VAL A 102 12.49 12.10 -14.25
N SER A 103 11.75 13.20 -14.39
CA SER A 103 11.52 14.17 -13.31
C SER A 103 10.17 13.93 -12.66
N TRP A 104 10.16 13.43 -11.42
CA TRP A 104 8.97 13.51 -10.57
C TRP A 104 9.08 14.75 -9.67
N ARG A 105 7.98 15.43 -9.40
CA ARG A 105 7.96 16.56 -8.43
C ARG A 105 7.07 16.25 -7.24
N GLN A 106 7.50 16.71 -6.09
CA GLN A 106 6.85 16.57 -4.80
C GLN A 106 5.53 17.37 -4.72
N ILE A 107 4.41 16.69 -4.44
CA ILE A 107 3.11 17.31 -4.10
C ILE A 107 2.73 16.95 -2.66
N SER A 108 3.54 17.35 -1.67
CA SER A 108 3.19 17.13 -0.26
C SER A 108 2.35 18.28 0.28
N ARG A 109 1.09 18.02 0.62
CA ARG A 109 0.17 19.01 1.23
C ARG A 109 0.33 19.13 2.76
N TYR A 110 1.19 18.33 3.39
CA TYR A 110 1.30 18.25 4.83
C TYR A 110 2.53 19.03 5.35
N LYS A 111 2.28 20.15 6.04
CA LYS A 111 3.34 20.88 6.78
C LYS A 111 3.91 19.95 7.86
N ASN A 112 5.21 19.67 7.76
CA ASN A 112 5.94 18.67 8.52
C ASN A 112 6.07 19.09 10.00
N ARG A 113 5.07 18.76 10.84
CA ARG A 113 5.17 18.87 12.31
C ARG A 113 5.41 17.50 12.99
N GLY A 114 5.72 16.46 12.22
CA GLY A 114 5.84 15.07 12.68
C GLY A 114 7.20 14.42 12.35
N ASN A 115 7.38 13.17 12.79
CA ASN A 115 8.57 12.38 12.51
C ASN A 115 8.73 12.18 10.98
N PRO A 116 9.89 12.56 10.38
CA PRO A 116 10.07 12.57 8.93
C PRO A 116 9.92 11.19 8.28
N TYR A 117 10.05 10.11 9.06
CA TYR A 117 9.90 8.75 8.56
C TYR A 117 8.49 8.48 7.98
N TYR A 118 7.45 9.08 8.56
CA TYR A 118 6.07 8.81 8.16
C TYR A 118 5.54 9.69 7.03
N PHE A 119 6.31 10.70 6.64
CA PHE A 119 5.94 11.69 5.62
C PHE A 119 6.94 11.66 4.46
N GLN A 120 7.24 10.45 3.99
CA GLN A 120 7.97 10.23 2.74
C GLN A 120 7.06 10.52 1.54
N THR A 121 7.68 10.89 0.43
CA THR A 121 6.98 11.12 -0.85
C THR A 121 7.19 9.93 -1.79
N PRO A 122 6.25 9.67 -2.73
CA PRO A 122 6.40 8.61 -3.74
C PRO A 122 7.74 8.68 -4.48
N PHE A 123 8.17 9.89 -4.84
CA PHE A 123 9.43 10.14 -5.54
C PHE A 123 10.68 9.73 -4.75
N GLN A 124 10.77 10.12 -3.48
CA GLN A 124 11.91 9.73 -2.65
C GLN A 124 12.00 8.20 -2.55
N LYS A 125 10.84 7.54 -2.42
CA LYS A 125 10.78 6.09 -2.33
C LYS A 125 11.13 5.40 -3.65
N TYR A 126 10.83 6.01 -4.79
CA TYR A 126 11.12 5.44 -6.09
C TYR A 126 12.62 5.10 -6.24
N TYR A 127 13.52 6.04 -5.94
CA TYR A 127 14.96 5.78 -6.06
C TYR A 127 15.44 4.69 -5.10
N GLU A 128 14.95 4.69 -3.86
CA GLU A 128 15.27 3.62 -2.91
C GLU A 128 14.82 2.24 -3.43
N LEU A 129 13.66 2.15 -4.09
CA LEU A 129 13.21 0.89 -4.68
C LEU A 129 14.03 0.50 -5.91
N VAL A 130 14.44 1.46 -6.73
CA VAL A 130 15.30 1.19 -7.89
C VAL A 130 16.66 0.65 -7.44
N GLU A 131 17.23 1.19 -6.37
CA GLU A 131 18.49 0.69 -5.80
C GLU A 131 18.36 -0.76 -5.31
N VAL A 132 17.23 -1.10 -4.70
CA VAL A 132 17.01 -2.41 -4.06
C VAL A 132 16.50 -3.49 -5.02
N LEU A 133 15.64 -3.11 -5.98
CA LEU A 133 14.90 -4.02 -6.86
C LEU A 133 15.31 -3.89 -8.33
N GLY A 134 16.16 -2.94 -8.68
CA GLY A 134 16.45 -2.58 -10.07
C GLY A 134 15.33 -1.76 -10.71
N PRO A 135 15.41 -1.50 -12.03
CA PRO A 135 14.40 -0.70 -12.74
C PRO A 135 13.01 -1.38 -12.71
N PRO A 136 11.91 -0.60 -12.66
CA PRO A 136 10.55 -1.14 -12.71
C PRO A 136 10.26 -1.78 -14.08
N ASP A 137 9.33 -2.73 -14.09
CA ASP A 137 8.85 -3.39 -15.32
C ASP A 137 7.87 -2.51 -16.09
N VAL A 138 7.13 -1.66 -15.37
CA VAL A 138 6.24 -0.65 -15.96
C VAL A 138 6.53 0.69 -15.29
N LEU A 139 6.72 1.73 -16.10
CA LEU A 139 6.92 3.09 -15.64
C LEU A 139 5.98 4.03 -16.40
N ALA A 140 5.15 4.73 -15.65
CA ALA A 140 4.25 5.78 -16.11
C ALA A 140 4.67 7.08 -15.41
N PRO A 141 5.48 7.94 -16.05
CA PRO A 141 6.08 9.11 -15.40
C PRO A 141 5.16 10.33 -15.32
N GLN A 142 3.99 10.29 -15.96
CA GLN A 142 3.02 11.38 -15.90
C GLN A 142 2.49 11.61 -14.46
N PRO A 143 1.97 12.81 -14.14
CA PRO A 143 1.35 13.09 -12.84
C PRO A 143 0.24 12.08 -12.51
N GLY A 144 0.22 11.57 -11.27
CA GLY A 144 -0.67 10.46 -10.90
C GLY A 144 -0.26 9.11 -11.53
N GLY A 145 0.94 9.04 -12.11
CA GLY A 145 1.53 7.86 -12.70
C GLY A 145 1.98 6.83 -11.67
N CYS A 146 2.69 5.81 -12.14
CA CYS A 146 3.11 4.71 -11.28
C CYS A 146 4.40 4.03 -11.75
N ALA A 147 5.06 3.34 -10.83
CA ALA A 147 6.16 2.43 -11.11
C ALA A 147 5.80 1.04 -10.55
N ILE A 148 5.89 -0.01 -11.37
CA ILE A 148 5.49 -1.36 -11.02
C ILE A 148 6.65 -2.33 -11.20
N TRP A 149 6.93 -3.10 -10.14
CA TRP A 149 7.80 -4.27 -10.16
C TRP A 149 6.95 -5.54 -10.10
N LEU A 150 6.97 -6.31 -11.18
CA LEU A 150 6.29 -7.60 -11.28
C LEU A 150 7.27 -8.72 -10.91
N LYS A 151 6.85 -9.63 -10.03
CA LYS A 151 7.70 -10.74 -9.55
C LYS A 151 9.11 -10.25 -9.15
N PRO A 152 9.22 -9.30 -8.21
CA PRO A 152 10.51 -8.72 -7.77
C PRO A 152 11.53 -9.78 -7.32
N GLY A 153 11.08 -10.97 -6.91
CA GLY A 153 11.93 -12.15 -6.67
C GLY A 153 12.91 -12.51 -7.80
N ASN A 154 12.54 -12.24 -9.05
CA ASN A 154 13.39 -12.51 -10.21
C ASN A 154 14.61 -11.59 -10.25
N LYS A 155 14.51 -10.39 -9.66
CA LYS A 155 15.59 -9.39 -9.58
C LYS A 155 16.33 -9.48 -8.25
N ASN A 156 15.62 -9.80 -7.17
CA ASN A 156 16.19 -9.93 -5.84
C ASN A 156 15.45 -11.01 -5.02
N ALA A 157 16.16 -12.10 -4.70
CA ALA A 157 15.60 -13.28 -4.04
C ALA A 157 14.97 -12.98 -2.67
N ASP A 158 15.40 -11.92 -1.98
CA ASP A 158 14.81 -11.47 -0.71
C ASP A 158 13.33 -11.06 -0.85
N TYR A 159 12.88 -10.73 -2.07
CA TYR A 159 11.55 -10.21 -2.37
C TYR A 159 10.66 -11.20 -3.13
N GLN A 160 11.03 -12.48 -3.21
CA GLN A 160 10.29 -13.51 -3.95
C GLN A 160 8.85 -13.75 -3.48
N HIS A 161 8.50 -13.32 -2.28
CA HIS A 161 7.17 -13.47 -1.71
C HIS A 161 6.19 -12.40 -2.17
N PHE A 162 6.69 -11.29 -2.73
CA PHE A 162 5.85 -10.29 -3.35
C PHE A 162 5.50 -10.69 -4.78
N LYS A 163 4.21 -10.68 -5.10
CA LYS A 163 3.70 -10.85 -6.46
C LYS A 163 3.90 -9.56 -7.26
N ARG A 164 3.65 -8.41 -6.62
CA ARG A 164 3.72 -7.07 -7.20
C ARG A 164 4.13 -6.07 -6.13
N ILE A 165 5.01 -5.14 -6.50
CA ILE A 165 5.29 -3.91 -5.75
C ILE A 165 4.97 -2.74 -6.69
N CYS A 166 4.24 -1.74 -6.20
CA CYS A 166 3.79 -0.63 -7.01
C CYS A 166 3.88 0.67 -6.20
N ILE A 167 4.55 1.67 -6.73
CA ILE A 167 4.45 3.05 -6.24
C ILE A 167 3.45 3.78 -7.14
N VAL A 168 2.52 4.49 -6.54
CA VAL A 168 1.58 5.38 -7.25
C VAL A 168 1.85 6.80 -6.77
N ASP A 169 1.84 7.76 -7.69
CA ASP A 169 1.95 9.18 -7.37
C ASP A 169 0.61 9.71 -6.84
N GLU A 170 0.24 9.20 -5.67
CA GLU A 170 -0.95 9.60 -4.92
C GLU A 170 -0.64 9.66 -3.43
N ASP A 171 -1.31 10.57 -2.73
CA ASP A 171 -1.17 10.70 -1.28
C ASP A 171 -2.44 10.20 -0.60
N HIS A 172 -2.38 9.01 0.01
CA HIS A 172 -3.46 8.51 0.87
C HIS A 172 -3.09 8.60 2.35
N PHE A 173 -3.62 9.57 3.06
CA PHE A 173 -3.33 9.72 4.48
C PHE A 173 -4.07 8.69 5.35
N ASN A 174 -3.34 7.92 6.16
CA ASN A 174 -3.88 7.04 7.19
C ASN A 174 -3.33 7.43 8.57
N ARG A 175 -4.15 7.24 9.62
CA ARG A 175 -3.80 7.53 11.02
C ARG A 175 -3.32 6.31 11.81
N TYR A 176 -3.54 5.10 11.31
CA TYR A 176 -3.28 3.85 12.03
C TYR A 176 -2.18 3.01 11.36
N PRO A 177 -1.28 2.35 12.13
CA PRO A 177 -1.09 2.48 13.58
C PRO A 177 -0.38 3.79 13.96
N HIS A 178 0.25 4.42 12.99
CA HIS A 178 0.87 5.73 13.07
C HIS A 178 0.38 6.59 11.91
N PRO A 179 0.24 7.91 12.08
CA PRO A 179 -0.06 8.82 10.98
C PRO A 179 0.99 8.73 9.87
N HIS A 180 0.59 8.39 8.65
CA HIS A 180 1.48 8.24 7.50
C HIS A 180 0.75 8.49 6.17
N VAL A 181 1.52 8.68 5.10
CA VAL A 181 1.00 8.75 3.73
C VAL A 181 1.28 7.44 3.01
N GLY A 182 0.21 6.77 2.59
CA GLY A 182 0.25 5.54 1.81
C GLY A 182 0.30 5.83 0.32
N PHE A 183 1.35 5.35 -0.33
CA PHE A 183 1.58 5.46 -1.78
C PHE A 183 2.24 4.19 -2.36
N LEU A 184 2.75 3.31 -1.49
CA LEU A 184 3.40 2.06 -1.83
C LEU A 184 2.43 0.90 -1.61
N TYR A 185 2.14 0.19 -2.68
CA TYR A 185 1.32 -1.00 -2.71
C TYR A 185 2.20 -2.24 -2.83
N THR A 186 1.93 -3.23 -1.99
CA THR A 186 2.58 -4.54 -2.04
C THR A 186 1.52 -5.62 -2.08
N THR A 187 1.65 -6.56 -3.01
CA THR A 187 0.71 -7.68 -3.19
C THR A 187 1.41 -8.99 -2.87
N ILE A 188 0.77 -9.82 -2.05
CA ILE A 188 1.18 -11.20 -1.78
C ILE A 188 0.03 -12.16 -2.08
N PHE A 189 0.35 -13.41 -2.39
CA PHE A 189 -0.64 -14.48 -2.38
C PHE A 189 -0.82 -14.97 -0.94
N LEU A 190 -2.04 -14.91 -0.42
CA LEU A 190 -2.38 -15.38 0.93
C LEU A 190 -3.84 -15.86 0.95
N PRO A 191 -4.12 -17.17 1.01
CA PRO A 191 -5.47 -17.67 1.19
C PRO A 191 -5.99 -17.32 2.59
N ILE A 192 -7.06 -16.51 2.67
CA ILE A 192 -7.69 -16.11 3.94
C ILE A 192 -9.06 -16.79 4.03
N PRO A 193 -9.33 -17.59 5.08
CA PRO A 193 -10.66 -18.13 5.32
C PRO A 193 -11.71 -17.04 5.47
N LEU A 194 -12.88 -17.19 4.82
CA LEU A 194 -13.96 -16.20 4.86
C LEU A 194 -14.44 -15.89 6.28
N SER A 195 -14.36 -16.88 7.19
CA SER A 195 -14.74 -16.74 8.61
C SER A 195 -13.89 -15.71 9.38
N ILE A 196 -12.67 -15.41 8.93
CA ILE A 196 -11.77 -14.45 9.57
C ILE A 196 -11.46 -13.23 8.69
N LEU A 197 -11.92 -13.21 7.43
CA LEU A 197 -11.60 -12.15 6.48
C LEU A 197 -12.00 -10.75 6.99
N ASN A 198 -13.21 -10.60 7.53
CA ASN A 198 -13.66 -9.31 8.09
C ASN A 198 -12.72 -8.82 9.21
N LYS A 199 -12.22 -9.73 10.06
CA LYS A 199 -11.25 -9.37 11.10
C LYS A 199 -9.92 -8.93 10.51
N VAL A 200 -9.44 -9.59 9.45
CA VAL A 200 -8.21 -9.16 8.77
C VAL A 200 -8.37 -7.75 8.17
N LEU A 201 -9.47 -7.50 7.46
CA LEU A 201 -9.74 -6.21 6.83
C LEU A 201 -9.97 -5.09 7.86
N SER A 202 -10.46 -5.42 9.06
CA SER A 202 -10.65 -4.42 10.13
C SER A 202 -9.37 -4.02 10.86
N ILE A 203 -8.23 -4.68 10.59
CA ILE A 203 -6.93 -4.31 11.17
C ILE A 203 -6.50 -2.91 10.72
N SER A 204 -6.66 -2.59 9.43
CA SER A 204 -6.30 -1.29 8.86
C SER A 204 -7.05 -1.05 7.56
N SER A 205 -7.44 0.20 7.31
CA SER A 205 -8.06 0.66 6.07
C SER A 205 -7.14 0.56 4.84
N ASP A 206 -5.85 0.32 5.04
CA ASP A 206 -4.88 0.11 3.94
C ASP A 206 -4.85 -1.33 3.41
N ILE A 207 -5.60 -2.24 4.04
CA ILE A 207 -5.64 -3.64 3.65
C ILE A 207 -6.78 -3.84 2.65
N ILE A 208 -6.44 -4.41 1.50
CA ILE A 208 -7.38 -4.75 0.44
C ILE A 208 -7.18 -6.23 0.13
N TYR A 209 -8.27 -6.95 -0.12
CA TYR A 209 -8.21 -8.38 -0.43
C TYR A 209 -9.05 -8.73 -1.66
N ASP A 210 -8.43 -9.39 -2.64
CA ASP A 210 -9.11 -9.98 -3.79
C ASP A 210 -9.41 -11.45 -3.46
N VAL A 211 -10.68 -11.76 -3.18
CA VAL A 211 -11.13 -13.11 -2.78
C VAL A 211 -10.94 -14.12 -3.92
N GLY A 212 -11.13 -13.70 -5.17
CA GLY A 212 -11.03 -14.58 -6.34
C GLY A 212 -9.58 -14.99 -6.60
N LYS A 213 -8.65 -14.04 -6.51
CA LYS A 213 -7.21 -14.30 -6.71
C LYS A 213 -6.48 -14.74 -5.44
N LYS A 214 -7.14 -14.64 -4.29
CA LYS A 214 -6.55 -14.86 -2.96
C LYS A 214 -5.33 -13.96 -2.73
N GLU A 215 -5.43 -12.72 -3.16
CA GLU A 215 -4.35 -11.73 -3.10
C GLU A 215 -4.61 -10.72 -1.99
N LEU A 216 -3.64 -10.59 -1.09
CA LEU A 216 -3.63 -9.55 -0.08
C LEU A 216 -2.77 -8.39 -0.58
N ILE A 217 -3.40 -7.22 -0.68
CA ILE A 217 -2.78 -5.98 -1.08
C ILE A 217 -2.70 -5.10 0.16
N LEU A 218 -1.51 -4.61 0.45
CA LEU A 218 -1.31 -3.65 1.52
C LEU A 218 -0.76 -2.36 0.93
N ARG A 219 -1.42 -1.25 1.25
CA ARG A 219 -0.90 0.10 1.02
C ARG A 219 -0.12 0.58 2.23
N GLY A 220 0.94 1.33 2.01
CA GLY A 220 1.69 1.98 3.08
C GLY A 220 2.76 2.91 2.56
N MET A 221 3.66 3.32 3.45
CA MET A 221 4.71 4.30 3.15
C MET A 221 6.07 3.67 2.78
N SER A 222 6.31 2.41 3.18
CA SER A 222 7.62 1.77 3.02
C SER A 222 7.53 0.25 2.94
N LEU A 223 8.50 -0.38 2.27
CA LEU A 223 8.56 -1.85 2.18
C LEU A 223 8.68 -2.49 3.55
N GLY A 224 9.44 -1.88 4.47
CA GLY A 224 9.60 -2.42 5.81
C GLY A 224 8.29 -2.42 6.59
N TYR A 225 7.55 -1.30 6.53
CA TYR A 225 6.21 -1.22 7.12
C TYR A 225 5.27 -2.28 6.51
N ASN A 226 5.22 -2.36 5.17
CA ASN A 226 4.33 -3.31 4.51
C ASN A 226 4.69 -4.76 4.84
N THR A 227 5.98 -5.11 4.81
CA THR A 227 6.47 -6.46 5.15
C THR A 227 6.07 -6.84 6.58
N THR A 228 6.29 -5.94 7.54
CA THR A 228 5.96 -6.19 8.95
C THR A 228 4.45 -6.39 9.14
N MET A 229 3.62 -5.55 8.54
CA MET A 229 2.17 -5.67 8.62
C MET A 229 1.66 -6.96 7.97
N LEU A 230 2.13 -7.29 6.77
CA LEU A 230 1.79 -8.53 6.07
C LEU A 230 2.21 -9.77 6.87
N LEU A 231 3.36 -9.72 7.55
CA LEU A 231 3.82 -10.80 8.43
C LEU A 231 2.85 -11.01 9.61
N ILE A 232 2.39 -9.94 10.28
CA ILE A 232 1.39 -10.08 11.36
C ILE A 232 0.12 -10.74 10.82
N ILE A 233 -0.39 -10.22 9.70
CA ILE A 233 -1.63 -10.73 9.10
C ILE A 233 -1.48 -12.20 8.77
N CYS A 234 -0.37 -12.58 8.17
CA CYS A 234 -0.05 -13.98 7.91
C CYS A 234 -0.10 -14.83 9.19
N ARG A 235 0.61 -14.42 10.25
CA ARG A 235 0.68 -15.18 11.51
C ARG A 235 -0.70 -15.32 12.15
N TYR A 236 -1.54 -14.29 12.03
CA TYR A 236 -2.93 -14.33 12.48
C TYR A 236 -3.76 -15.32 11.66
N VAL A 237 -3.65 -15.27 10.33
CA VAL A 237 -4.36 -16.18 9.42
C VAL A 237 -3.96 -17.64 9.65
N LYS A 238 -2.68 -17.90 9.98
CA LYS A 238 -2.18 -19.23 10.34
C LYS A 238 -2.55 -19.69 11.75
N GLY A 239 -3.17 -18.84 12.57
CA GLY A 239 -3.53 -19.15 13.95
C GLY A 239 -2.35 -19.11 14.94
N GLU A 240 -1.18 -18.61 14.53
CA GLU A 240 -0.01 -18.48 15.40
C GLU A 240 -0.16 -17.36 16.44
N ILE A 241 -0.95 -16.34 16.10
CA ILE A 241 -1.31 -15.25 17.02
C ILE A 241 -2.83 -15.14 17.08
N SER A 242 -3.37 -14.88 18.27
CA SER A 242 -4.81 -14.67 18.43
C SER A 242 -5.20 -13.21 18.17
N TRP A 243 -6.48 -12.99 17.89
CA TRP A 243 -7.03 -11.64 17.70
C TRP A 243 -6.80 -10.73 18.93
N TYR A 244 -6.91 -11.32 20.13
CA TYR A 244 -6.65 -10.63 21.38
C TYR A 244 -5.19 -10.22 21.53
N HIS A 245 -4.24 -11.05 21.06
CA HIS A 245 -2.83 -10.67 21.06
C HIS A 245 -2.55 -9.50 20.11
N LEU A 246 -3.21 -9.48 18.96
CA LEU A 246 -3.04 -8.46 17.93
C LEU A 246 -3.52 -7.08 18.42
N LEU A 247 -4.71 -7.01 19.02
CA LEU A 247 -5.29 -5.75 19.50
C LEU A 247 -4.88 -5.38 20.94
N GLY A 248 -4.92 -6.34 21.87
CA GLY A 248 -4.81 -6.08 23.31
C GLY A 248 -3.41 -5.70 23.78
N TYR A 249 -2.37 -6.12 23.04
CA TYR A 249 -0.97 -5.80 23.40
C TYR A 249 -0.39 -4.65 22.58
N ASP A 250 -1.23 -3.97 21.78
CA ASP A 250 -0.75 -2.92 20.88
C ASP A 250 0.40 -3.44 19.97
N LEU A 251 0.34 -4.74 19.62
CA LEU A 251 1.45 -5.46 18.99
C LEU A 251 1.83 -4.78 17.67
N ILE A 252 0.82 -4.37 16.89
CA ILE A 252 1.01 -3.65 15.63
C ILE A 252 1.87 -2.41 15.85
N ARG A 253 1.53 -1.58 16.83
CA ARG A 253 2.27 -0.35 17.12
C ARG A 253 3.66 -0.64 17.63
N GLN A 254 3.83 -1.65 18.47
CA GLN A 254 5.15 -2.06 18.97
C GLN A 254 6.08 -2.47 17.83
N ILE A 255 5.58 -3.23 16.86
CA ILE A 255 6.43 -3.73 15.77
C ILE A 255 6.58 -2.74 14.61
N THR A 256 5.67 -1.79 14.47
CA THR A 256 5.75 -0.68 13.50
C THR A 256 6.44 0.57 14.07
N ARG A 257 7.09 0.47 15.24
CA ARG A 257 7.99 1.52 15.75
C ARG A 257 9.10 1.80 14.76
N VAL A 258 9.42 3.08 14.56
CA VAL A 258 10.46 3.54 13.61
C VAL A 258 11.79 2.82 13.81
N SER A 259 12.25 2.63 15.05
CA SER A 259 13.50 1.92 15.35
C SER A 259 13.56 0.49 14.82
N ARG A 260 12.41 -0.17 14.68
CA ARG A 260 12.31 -1.52 14.11
C ARG A 260 12.14 -1.48 12.60
N LEU A 261 11.44 -0.47 12.08
CA LEU A 261 11.25 -0.28 10.65
C LEU A 261 12.55 0.13 9.93
N SER A 262 13.43 0.86 10.61
CA SER A 262 14.74 1.26 10.09
C SER A 262 15.83 0.19 10.30
N SER A 263 15.61 -0.81 11.16
CA SER A 263 16.60 -1.85 11.42
C SER A 263 16.67 -2.86 10.28
N THR A 264 17.74 -2.82 9.50
CA THR A 264 17.98 -3.74 8.36
C THR A 264 17.93 -5.21 8.78
N LYS A 265 18.52 -5.56 9.93
CA LYS A 265 18.50 -6.92 10.49
C LYS A 265 17.07 -7.41 10.77
N ILE A 266 16.25 -6.57 11.40
CA ILE A 266 14.84 -6.90 11.69
C ILE A 266 14.05 -7.03 10.39
N GLN A 267 14.27 -6.14 9.43
CA GLN A 267 13.57 -6.18 8.15
C GLN A 267 13.92 -7.41 7.32
N GLN A 268 15.20 -7.78 7.29
CA GLN A 268 15.64 -9.02 6.64
C GLN A 268 15.02 -10.25 7.30
N HIS A 269 15.02 -10.31 8.63
CA HIS A 269 14.36 -11.39 9.37
C HIS A 269 12.86 -11.47 9.06
N ASN A 270 12.15 -10.34 9.06
CA ASN A 270 10.72 -10.28 8.73
C ASN A 270 10.44 -10.76 7.30
N ARG A 271 11.27 -10.37 6.31
CA ARG A 271 11.15 -10.86 4.92
C ARG A 271 11.30 -12.37 4.84
N GLN A 272 12.26 -12.95 5.56
CA GLN A 272 12.44 -14.41 5.60
C GLN A 272 11.23 -15.12 6.20
N LEU A 273 10.66 -14.60 7.29
CA LEU A 273 9.45 -15.15 7.89
C LEU A 273 8.24 -15.02 6.96
N LEU A 274 8.08 -13.88 6.30
CA LEU A 274 7.00 -13.66 5.33
C LEU A 274 7.17 -14.57 4.10
N ALA A 275 8.39 -14.84 3.65
CA ALA A 275 8.65 -15.79 2.59
C ALA A 275 8.24 -17.22 2.96
N ARG A 276 8.47 -17.64 4.21
CA ARG A 276 7.96 -18.94 4.72
C ARG A 276 6.44 -18.94 4.81
N CYS A 277 5.82 -17.78 5.03
CA CYS A 277 4.37 -17.68 5.03
C CYS A 277 3.76 -18.07 3.68
N CYS A 278 4.30 -17.52 2.61
CA CYS A 278 3.70 -17.53 1.27
C CYS A 278 4.01 -18.80 0.45
N LYS A 279 4.73 -19.78 1.01
CA LYS A 279 5.15 -21.01 0.30
C LYS A 279 4.12 -22.16 0.36
N ASN A 280 2.96 -21.95 0.96
CA ASN A 280 1.90 -22.95 1.13
C ASN A 280 0.63 -22.52 0.39
#